data_AF-A0A8E0MB30-F1
#
_entry.id   AF-A0A8E0MB30-F1
#
_cell.length_a   1.000
_cell.length_b   1.000
_cell.length_c   1.000
_cell.angle_alpha   90.00
_cell.angle_beta   90.00
_cell.angle_gamma   90.00
#
_symmetry.space_group_name_H-M   'P 1'
#
loop_
_entity.id
_entity.type
_entity.pdbx_description
1 polymer ?
#
loop_
_entity_poly.entity_id
_entity_poly.type
_entity_poly.pdbx_seq_one_letter_code
_entity_poly.pdbx_strand_id
1 'polypeptide(L)'
;MVHNLQIYQPPTVPTPYCSLQYLAHFTKKNRNFQLFVEKGYNHSRSLFTERAISMTQNLAIGFTEGLPITAPNSLQQFTLPMPQPQSGEVIVAVAGVSVNPVDTKRRQVAGKHQTPQIQGYDAVGTITQIGANVTGFKPGDRVIYAGTTHRPGSNQQYQ
;
A
#
# COMPACT_ATOMS: atom_id res chain seq x y z
N MET A 1 15.54 -22.16 -22.76
CA MET A 1 16.19 -22.78 -21.59
C MET A 1 15.57 -22.16 -20.35
N VAL A 2 14.78 -22.94 -19.60
CA VAL A 2 14.08 -22.47 -18.39
C VAL A 2 15.02 -22.76 -17.22
N HIS A 3 15.43 -21.74 -16.48
CA HIS A 3 16.12 -21.95 -15.21
C HIS A 3 15.06 -22.19 -14.13
N ASN A 4 15.14 -23.35 -13.49
CA ASN A 4 14.33 -23.70 -12.33
C ASN A 4 14.64 -22.72 -11.20
N LEU A 5 13.68 -21.86 -10.86
CA LEU A 5 13.75 -21.07 -9.64
C LEU A 5 13.35 -21.99 -8.47
N GLN A 6 14.33 -22.44 -7.68
CA GLN A 6 14.06 -23.10 -6.42
C GLN A 6 13.39 -22.11 -5.47
N ILE A 7 12.24 -22.50 -4.94
CA ILE A 7 11.46 -21.76 -3.95
C ILE A 7 12.26 -21.78 -2.63
N TYR A 8 12.74 -20.63 -2.18
CA TYR A 8 13.32 -20.47 -0.85
C TYR A 8 12.20 -20.52 0.18
N GLN A 9 12.17 -21.57 0.99
CA GLN A 9 11.35 -21.68 2.20
C GLN A 9 12.19 -21.16 3.36
N PRO A 10 11.95 -19.95 3.91
CA PRO A 10 12.67 -19.50 5.09
C PRO A 10 12.32 -20.39 6.28
N PRO A 11 13.29 -20.72 7.16
CA PRO A 11 13.01 -21.47 8.37
C PRO A 11 12.03 -20.70 9.25
N THR A 12 11.04 -21.42 9.80
CA THR A 12 10.03 -20.88 10.71
C THR A 12 10.68 -20.50 12.04
N VAL A 13 11.07 -19.24 12.17
CA VAL A 13 11.35 -18.66 13.49
C VAL A 13 9.99 -18.24 14.08
N PRO A 14 9.62 -18.69 15.29
CA PRO A 14 8.38 -18.25 15.92
C PRO A 14 8.55 -16.78 16.30
N THR A 15 8.09 -15.89 15.42
CA THR A 15 7.87 -14.48 15.78
C THR A 15 6.41 -14.33 16.22
N PRO A 16 6.11 -13.50 17.23
CA PRO A 16 4.75 -13.35 17.77
C PRO A 16 3.82 -12.54 16.85
N TYR A 17 4.16 -12.36 15.57
CA TYR A 17 3.36 -11.59 14.63
C TYR A 17 2.49 -12.52 13.79
N CYS A 18 1.20 -12.18 13.70
CA CYS A 18 0.25 -12.79 12.79
C CYS A 18 0.77 -12.66 11.34
N SER A 19 1.35 -13.72 10.80
CA SER A 19 1.81 -13.74 9.41
C SER A 19 0.65 -14.16 8.51
N LEU A 20 0.04 -13.20 7.81
CA LEU A 20 -0.73 -13.48 6.60
C LEU A 20 0.26 -13.92 5.51
N GLN A 21 0.37 -15.22 5.27
CA GLN A 21 1.11 -15.73 4.12
C GLN A 21 0.20 -15.65 2.90
N TYR A 22 0.47 -14.71 1.99
CA TYR A 22 -0.11 -14.71 0.66
C TYR A 22 0.87 -15.36 -0.30
N LEU A 23 0.50 -16.49 -0.87
CA LEU A 23 1.22 -17.07 -2.00
C LEU A 23 0.67 -16.42 -3.27
N ALA A 24 1.42 -15.48 -3.83
CA ALA A 24 1.11 -14.86 -5.11
C ALA A 24 1.87 -15.60 -6.21
N HIS A 25 1.14 -16.28 -7.10
CA HIS A 25 1.73 -16.88 -8.30
C HIS A 25 1.41 -16.03 -9.52
N PHE A 26 2.47 -15.65 -10.24
CA PHE A 26 2.36 -14.97 -11.53
C PHE A 26 2.45 -16.01 -12.65
N THR A 27 1.44 -16.06 -13.51
CA THR A 27 1.53 -16.81 -14.76
C THR A 27 1.48 -15.83 -15.94
N LYS A 28 2.47 -15.92 -16.83
CA LYS A 28 2.49 -15.15 -18.08
C LYS A 28 1.84 -15.99 -19.17
N LYS A 29 0.67 -15.56 -19.65
CA LYS A 29 0.02 -16.18 -20.82
C LYS A 29 -0.36 -15.08 -21.82
N ASN A 30 0.25 -15.13 -23.01
CA ASN A 30 -0.02 -14.23 -24.15
C ASN A 30 -0.11 -12.74 -23.80
N ARG A 31 1.04 -12.12 -23.46
CA ARG A 31 1.22 -10.69 -23.13
C ARG A 31 0.41 -10.16 -21.94
N ASN A 32 -0.42 -10.98 -21.31
CA ASN A 32 -1.18 -10.63 -20.11
C ASN A 32 -0.59 -11.34 -18.88
N PHE A 33 -0.62 -10.65 -17.74
CA PHE A 33 -0.29 -11.20 -16.43
C PHE A 33 -1.60 -11.59 -15.73
N GLN A 34 -1.71 -12.84 -15.29
CA GLN A 34 -2.79 -13.29 -14.41
C GLN A 34 -2.21 -13.57 -13.02
N LEU A 35 -2.82 -12.93 -12.01
CA LEU A 35 -2.49 -13.11 -10.60
C LEU A 35 -3.52 -14.03 -9.95
N PHE A 36 -3.03 -15.11 -9.34
CA PHE A 36 -3.83 -15.99 -8.48
C PHE A 36 -3.39 -15.79 -7.04
N VAL A 37 -4.36 -15.57 -6.13
CA VAL A 37 -4.12 -15.40 -4.69
C VAL A 37 -4.93 -16.44 -3.94
N GLU A 38 -4.25 -17.39 -3.31
CA GLU A 38 -4.87 -18.37 -2.40
C GLU A 38 -4.74 -17.93 -0.94
N LYS A 39 -5.74 -18.25 -0.11
CA LYS A 39 -5.77 -17.90 1.33
C LYS A 39 -5.33 -19.08 2.18
N GLY A 40 -4.32 -18.88 3.03
CA GLY A 40 -4.10 -19.66 4.25
C GLY A 40 -4.44 -18.81 5.48
N TYR A 41 -5.32 -19.27 6.35
CA TYR A 41 -5.67 -18.59 7.61
C TYR A 41 -5.07 -19.34 8.79
N ASN A 42 -4.25 -18.68 9.60
CA ASN A 42 -3.88 -19.14 10.94
C ASN A 42 -4.33 -18.07 11.96
N HIS A 43 -5.20 -18.46 12.89
CA HIS A 43 -5.66 -17.60 13.98
C HIS A 43 -4.70 -17.69 15.17
N SER A 44 -4.00 -16.60 15.45
CA SER A 44 -3.50 -16.31 16.81
C SER A 44 -3.81 -14.86 17.14
N ARG A 45 -4.77 -14.65 18.04
CA ARG A 45 -5.25 -13.34 18.48
C ARG A 45 -4.19 -12.71 19.37
N SER A 46 -3.39 -11.79 18.82
CA SER A 46 -2.48 -10.94 19.58
C SER A 46 -3.22 -9.74 20.13
N LEU A 47 -3.15 -9.52 21.45
CA LEU A 47 -3.66 -8.34 22.14
C LEU A 47 -2.75 -7.15 21.84
N PHE A 48 -2.85 -6.60 20.64
CA PHE A 48 -2.43 -5.23 20.41
C PHE A 48 -3.53 -4.33 20.98
N THR A 49 -3.19 -3.55 21.99
CA THR A 49 -4.02 -2.48 22.52
C THR A 49 -4.53 -1.65 21.34
N GLU A 50 -5.84 -1.71 21.08
CA GLU A 50 -6.52 -0.85 20.13
C GLU A 50 -6.32 0.59 20.60
N ARG A 51 -5.21 1.22 20.17
CA ARG A 51 -5.26 2.66 19.94
C ARG A 51 -6.28 2.81 18.82
N ALA A 52 -7.52 3.11 19.21
CA ALA A 52 -8.49 3.68 18.31
C ALA A 52 -7.83 4.91 17.69
N ILE A 53 -7.13 4.72 16.57
CA ILE A 53 -6.88 5.80 15.63
C ILE A 53 -8.31 6.23 15.30
N SER A 54 -8.70 7.37 15.86
CA SER A 54 -9.97 7.99 15.56
C SER A 54 -10.16 7.94 14.05
N MET A 55 -11.36 7.61 13.57
CA MET A 55 -11.73 7.60 12.15
C MET A 55 -11.46 8.94 11.42
N THR A 56 -10.92 9.93 12.14
CA THR A 56 -10.48 11.24 11.67
C THR A 56 -9.00 11.32 11.28
N GLN A 57 -8.17 10.32 11.60
CA GLN A 57 -6.73 10.32 11.32
C GLN A 57 -6.30 9.16 10.41
N ASN A 58 -5.32 9.44 9.56
CA ASN A 58 -4.74 8.53 8.58
C ASN A 58 -3.22 8.56 8.70
N LEU A 59 -2.59 7.41 8.97
CA LEU A 59 -1.14 7.32 9.01
C LEU A 59 -0.58 7.17 7.59
N ALA A 60 0.48 7.91 7.31
CA ALA A 60 1.16 7.92 6.03
C ALA A 60 2.68 7.89 6.19
N ILE A 61 3.38 7.32 5.21
CA ILE A 61 4.83 7.42 5.07
C ILE A 61 5.14 8.38 3.92
N GLY A 62 5.87 9.44 4.21
CA GLY A 62 6.21 10.47 3.25
C GLY A 62 7.53 11.15 3.55
N PHE A 63 7.76 12.31 2.95
CA PHE A 63 8.93 13.15 3.21
C PHE A 63 8.60 14.62 2.91
N THR A 64 9.33 15.54 3.53
CA THR A 64 9.23 16.98 3.23
C THR A 64 10.36 17.45 2.31
N GLU A 65 11.38 16.65 2.09
CA GLU A 65 12.52 16.98 1.22
C GLU A 65 13.10 15.70 0.58
N GLY A 66 13.54 15.81 -0.67
CA GLY A 66 14.14 14.72 -1.44
C GLY A 66 15.54 14.32 -0.99
N LEU A 67 15.66 13.63 0.14
CA LEU A 67 16.96 13.23 0.70
C LEU A 67 17.44 11.84 0.19
N PRO A 68 18.76 11.54 0.27
CA PRO A 68 19.29 10.19 0.08
C PRO A 68 18.61 9.19 1.02
N ILE A 69 18.35 7.94 0.58
CA ILE A 69 17.65 6.94 1.43
C ILE A 69 18.41 6.61 2.72
N THR A 70 19.72 6.82 2.74
CA THR A 70 20.56 6.64 3.92
C THR A 70 20.37 7.73 4.98
N ALA A 71 19.75 8.86 4.62
CA ALA A 71 19.41 9.89 5.59
C ALA A 71 18.23 9.44 6.46
N PRO A 72 18.30 9.60 7.79
CA PRO A 72 17.27 9.09 8.73
C PRO A 72 15.91 9.77 8.56
N ASN A 73 15.88 10.95 7.96
CA ASN A 73 14.67 11.73 7.67
C ASN A 73 14.22 11.63 6.20
N SER A 74 14.78 10.71 5.41
CA SER A 74 14.42 10.53 3.99
C SER A 74 13.02 9.97 3.76
N LEU A 75 12.48 9.24 4.75
CA LEU A 75 11.09 8.80 4.83
C LEU A 75 10.67 8.84 6.30
N GLN A 76 9.51 9.42 6.58
CA GLN A 76 9.00 9.64 7.93
C GLN A 76 7.51 9.28 8.00
N GLN A 77 7.07 8.89 9.18
CA GLN A 77 5.65 8.72 9.46
C GLN A 77 4.99 10.08 9.73
N PHE A 78 3.84 10.30 9.11
CA PHE A 78 2.97 11.45 9.31
C PHE A 78 1.58 10.98 9.74
N THR A 79 0.92 11.79 10.57
CA THR A 79 -0.50 11.64 10.87
C THR A 79 -1.26 12.72 10.12
N LEU A 80 -2.07 12.31 9.14
CA LEU A 80 -2.85 13.20 8.29
C LEU A 80 -4.34 13.09 8.65
N PRO A 81 -5.17 14.07 8.23
CA PRO A 81 -6.63 13.90 8.28
C PRO A 81 -7.08 12.71 7.43
N MET A 82 -8.14 12.03 7.85
CA MET A 82 -8.80 10.99 7.05
C MET A 82 -9.28 11.56 5.71
N PRO A 83 -8.88 11.00 4.55
CA PRO A 83 -9.36 11.48 3.26
C PRO A 83 -10.86 11.25 3.12
N GLN A 84 -11.52 12.13 2.37
CA GLN A 84 -12.93 12.02 2.02
C GLN A 84 -13.03 11.92 0.49
N PRO A 85 -13.83 10.98 -0.05
CA PRO A 85 -13.91 10.80 -1.49
C PRO A 85 -14.64 11.98 -2.14
N GLN A 86 -14.06 12.55 -3.21
CA GLN A 86 -14.78 13.48 -4.08
C GLN A 86 -15.67 12.72 -5.07
N SER A 87 -16.46 13.45 -5.87
CA SER A 87 -17.24 12.86 -6.95
C SER A 87 -16.33 12.07 -7.92
N GLY A 88 -16.68 10.81 -8.19
CA GLY A 88 -15.91 9.89 -9.02
C GLY A 88 -14.76 9.19 -8.30
N GLU A 89 -14.60 9.37 -6.99
CA GLU A 89 -13.50 8.81 -6.21
C GLU A 89 -13.96 7.75 -5.22
N VAL A 90 -13.05 6.84 -4.89
CA VAL A 90 -13.22 5.83 -3.85
C VAL A 90 -12.14 6.04 -2.80
N ILE A 91 -12.44 5.71 -1.54
CA ILE A 91 -11.41 5.57 -0.50
C ILE A 91 -11.08 4.10 -0.36
N VAL A 92 -9.78 3.79 -0.39
CA VAL A 92 -9.28 2.43 -0.24
C VAL A 92 -8.53 2.29 1.07
N ALA A 93 -8.93 1.33 1.91
CA ALA A 93 -8.06 0.81 2.97
C ALA A 93 -6.93 -0.01 2.32
N VAL A 94 -5.73 0.56 2.31
CA VAL A 94 -4.55 -0.03 1.67
C VAL A 94 -4.07 -1.22 2.51
N ALA A 95 -4.00 -2.40 1.89
CA ALA A 95 -3.53 -3.62 2.53
C ALA A 95 -2.07 -3.95 2.16
N GLY A 96 -1.60 -3.44 1.02
CA GLY A 96 -0.22 -3.62 0.57
C GLY A 96 0.12 -2.69 -0.58
N VAL A 97 1.41 -2.40 -0.71
CA VAL A 97 1.99 -1.54 -1.74
C VAL A 97 3.24 -2.19 -2.32
N SER A 98 3.66 -1.77 -3.50
CA SER A 98 4.98 -2.07 -4.05
C SER A 98 5.78 -0.78 -4.28
N VAL A 99 7.10 -0.91 -4.30
CA VAL A 99 8.02 0.19 -4.60
C VAL A 99 8.57 -0.02 -6.00
N ASN A 100 8.46 1.01 -6.83
CA ASN A 100 8.92 1.04 -8.20
C ASN A 100 10.04 2.08 -8.40
N PRO A 101 10.77 2.04 -9.53
CA PRO A 101 11.78 3.05 -9.84
C PRO A 101 11.25 4.49 -9.86
N VAL A 102 9.95 4.69 -10.12
CA VAL A 102 9.33 6.02 -10.09
C VAL A 102 9.36 6.62 -8.67
N ASP A 103 9.16 5.80 -7.63
CA ASP A 103 9.13 6.25 -6.23
C ASP A 103 10.50 6.84 -5.83
N THR A 104 11.57 6.15 -6.21
CA THR A 104 12.94 6.61 -5.90
C THR A 104 13.30 7.84 -6.72
N LYS A 105 13.02 7.83 -8.03
CA LYS A 105 13.37 8.93 -8.94
C LYS A 105 12.65 10.22 -8.56
N ARG A 106 11.35 10.14 -8.25
CA ARG A 106 10.57 11.31 -7.82
C ARG A 106 11.03 11.84 -6.48
N ARG A 107 11.35 10.97 -5.51
CA ARG A 107 11.89 11.42 -4.21
C ARG A 107 13.21 12.17 -4.41
N GLN A 108 14.14 11.62 -5.20
CA GLN A 108 15.48 12.19 -5.36
C GLN A 108 15.51 13.58 -5.99
N VAL A 109 14.51 13.94 -6.80
CA VAL A 109 14.42 15.27 -7.43
C VAL A 109 13.47 16.22 -6.69
N ALA A 110 12.85 15.77 -5.60
CA ALA A 110 11.90 16.59 -4.86
C ALA A 110 12.62 17.66 -4.04
N GLY A 111 12.18 18.91 -4.22
CA GLY A 111 12.64 20.01 -3.39
C GLY A 111 12.08 19.93 -1.97
N LYS A 112 12.38 20.96 -1.16
CA LYS A 112 11.83 21.10 0.17
C LYS A 112 10.39 21.65 0.12
N HIS A 113 9.49 21.03 0.85
CA HIS A 113 8.08 21.37 0.99
C HIS A 113 7.69 21.54 2.46
N GLN A 114 6.69 22.39 2.72
CA GLN A 114 6.15 22.59 4.07
C GLN A 114 5.25 21.43 4.50
N THR A 115 4.58 20.79 3.55
CA THR A 115 3.70 19.65 3.77
C THR A 115 4.36 18.36 3.29
N PRO A 116 4.05 17.21 3.91
CA PRO A 116 4.62 15.94 3.49
C PRO A 116 4.12 15.53 2.12
N GLN A 117 5.04 15.08 1.27
CA GLN A 117 4.71 14.38 0.03
C GLN A 117 4.55 12.89 0.33
N ILE A 118 3.36 12.35 0.06
CA ILE A 118 3.07 10.92 0.14
C ILE A 118 3.18 10.33 -1.26
N GLN A 119 4.11 9.38 -1.44
CA GLN A 119 4.31 8.63 -2.69
C GLN A 119 3.65 7.24 -2.61
N GLY A 120 4.00 6.33 -3.52
CA GLY A 120 3.34 5.03 -3.70
C GLY A 120 2.43 5.06 -4.91
N TYR A 121 2.78 4.26 -5.92
CA TYR A 121 2.08 4.20 -7.21
C TYR A 121 1.67 2.78 -7.58
N ASP A 122 1.48 1.94 -6.57
CA ASP A 122 0.87 0.64 -6.65
C ASP A 122 0.26 0.31 -5.30
N ALA A 123 -0.96 -0.22 -5.32
CA ALA A 123 -1.68 -0.60 -4.12
C ALA A 123 -2.62 -1.77 -4.39
N VAL A 124 -2.81 -2.57 -3.35
CA VAL A 124 -3.97 -3.46 -3.22
C VAL A 124 -4.70 -3.14 -1.92
N GLY A 125 -6.02 -3.17 -1.96
CA GLY A 125 -6.82 -2.83 -0.79
C GLY A 125 -8.29 -3.14 -0.94
N THR A 126 -9.07 -2.61 -0.01
CA THR A 126 -10.53 -2.74 0.00
C THR A 126 -11.17 -1.36 0.00
N ILE A 127 -12.16 -1.13 -0.85
CA ILE A 127 -12.92 0.12 -0.86
C ILE A 127 -13.69 0.24 0.46
N THR A 128 -13.57 1.38 1.13
CA THR A 128 -14.28 1.67 2.39
C THR A 128 -15.36 2.72 2.21
N GLN A 129 -15.17 3.65 1.27
CA GLN A 129 -16.12 4.73 0.96
C GLN A 129 -16.12 5.01 -0.53
N ILE A 130 -17.23 5.56 -1.03
CA ILE A 130 -17.39 6.00 -2.41
C ILE A 130 -17.93 7.42 -2.42
N GLY A 131 -17.48 8.22 -3.37
CA GLY A 131 -18.02 9.56 -3.63
C GLY A 131 -19.22 9.51 -4.57
N ALA A 132 -19.83 10.69 -4.79
CA ALA A 132 -20.91 10.84 -5.75
C ALA A 132 -20.49 10.37 -7.15
N ASN A 133 -21.44 9.90 -7.97
CA ASN A 133 -21.22 9.49 -9.36
C ASN A 133 -20.23 8.33 -9.59
N VAL A 134 -19.74 7.65 -8.54
CA VAL A 134 -19.05 6.38 -8.70
C VAL A 134 -20.05 5.31 -9.12
N THR A 135 -19.76 4.65 -10.24
CA THR A 135 -20.54 3.50 -10.73
C THR A 135 -19.60 2.30 -10.91
N GLY A 136 -20.11 1.09 -10.72
CA GLY A 136 -19.34 -0.15 -10.88
C GLY A 136 -18.46 -0.56 -9.68
N PHE A 137 -18.39 0.25 -8.63
CA PHE A 137 -17.69 -0.07 -7.38
C PHE A 137 -18.59 0.15 -6.16
N LYS A 138 -18.34 -0.60 -5.09
CA LYS A 138 -19.00 -0.42 -3.78
C LYS A 138 -18.02 -0.67 -2.62
N PRO A 139 -18.32 -0.16 -1.41
CA PRO A 139 -17.59 -0.55 -0.21
C PRO A 139 -17.55 -2.08 -0.04
N GLY A 140 -16.40 -2.60 0.35
CA GLY A 140 -16.10 -4.03 0.47
C GLY A 140 -15.46 -4.65 -0.79
N ASP A 141 -15.47 -3.97 -1.93
CA ASP A 141 -14.79 -4.45 -3.13
C ASP A 141 -13.26 -4.43 -2.94
N ARG A 142 -12.61 -5.50 -3.39
CA ARG A 142 -11.14 -5.60 -3.42
C ARG A 142 -10.61 -5.03 -4.72
N VAL A 143 -9.62 -4.15 -4.63
CA VAL A 143 -9.06 -3.43 -5.78
C VAL A 143 -7.54 -3.49 -5.79
N ILE A 144 -6.98 -3.44 -7.00
CA ILE A 144 -5.56 -3.20 -7.27
C ILE A 144 -5.44 -2.05 -8.27
N TYR A 145 -4.53 -1.11 -8.04
CA TYR A 145 -4.41 0.09 -8.87
C TYR A 145 -3.04 0.76 -8.68
N ALA A 146 -2.65 1.59 -9.65
CA ALA A 146 -1.42 2.39 -9.61
C ALA A 146 -1.63 3.85 -9.18
N GLY A 147 -2.85 4.38 -9.34
CA GLY A 147 -3.17 5.76 -8.99
C GLY A 147 -2.55 6.79 -9.94
N THR A 148 -2.13 7.94 -9.41
CA THR A 148 -1.58 9.06 -10.19
C THR A 148 -0.46 9.78 -9.43
N THR A 149 0.47 10.39 -10.16
CA THR A 149 1.56 11.18 -9.58
C THR A 149 1.17 12.60 -9.16
N HIS A 150 -0.06 13.02 -9.45
CA HIS A 150 -0.56 14.37 -9.17
C HIS A 150 -1.32 14.47 -7.84
N ARG A 151 -1.48 13.35 -7.12
CA ARG A 151 -2.18 13.24 -5.85
C ARG A 151 -1.33 12.46 -4.85
N PRO A 152 -1.64 12.55 -3.54
CA PRO A 152 -1.03 11.68 -2.53
C PRO A 152 -1.13 10.19 -2.91
N GLY A 153 0.00 9.49 -2.85
CA GLY A 153 0.15 8.10 -3.26
C GLY A 153 -0.34 7.09 -2.21
N SER A 154 -0.06 5.81 -2.46
CA SER A 154 -0.57 4.69 -1.67
C SER A 154 0.19 4.38 -0.39
N ASN A 155 1.27 5.09 -0.08
CA ASN A 155 2.04 4.89 1.16
C ASN A 155 1.31 5.49 2.39
N GLN A 156 0.06 5.09 2.60
CA GLN A 156 -0.83 5.53 3.66
C GLN A 156 -1.91 4.48 3.93
N GLN A 157 -2.52 4.49 5.11
CA GLN A 157 -3.53 3.50 5.49
C GLN A 157 -4.81 3.62 4.65
N TYR A 158 -5.18 4.85 4.31
CA TYR A 158 -6.32 5.16 3.45
C TYR A 158 -5.90 6.13 2.35
N GLN A 159 -6.26 5.81 1.11
CA GLN A 159 -6.03 6.65 -0.06
C GLN A 159 -7.33 6.98 -0.76
#